data_AF-A0AAW6CMS0-F1
#
_entry.id   AF-A0AAW6CMS0-F1
#
_cell.length_a   1.000
_cell.length_b   1.000
_cell.length_c   1.000
_cell.angle_alpha   90.00
_cell.angle_beta   90.00
_cell.angle_gamma   90.00
#
_symmetry.space_group_name_H-M   'P 1'
#
loop_
_entity.id
_entity.type
_entity.pdbx_description
1 polymer ?
#
loop_
_entity_poly.entity_id
_entity_poly.type
_entity_poly.pdbx_seq_one_letter_code
_entity_poly.pdbx_strand_id
1 'polypeptide(L)'
;ELCVTRQIITAIKTATRQKHIPLNTYISLSKPIYEEESDRTLLDTVVGITITDPESLVIGKEEVKKIESAINSVLSELELEVLNSYLDGKSYQEIACDLDREAKSIDNALQRVKRKLEKCLNIK
;
A
#
# COMPACT_ATOMS: atom_id res chain seq x y z
N GLU A 1 -37.09 25.11 -49.76
CA GLU A 1 -37.14 24.03 -48.74
C GLU A 1 -35.79 23.53 -48.23
N LEU A 2 -34.74 23.46 -49.05
CA LEU A 2 -33.41 22.94 -48.67
C LEU A 2 -32.74 23.67 -47.48
N CYS A 3 -32.89 24.99 -47.39
CA CYS A 3 -32.30 25.77 -46.29
C CYS A 3 -33.01 25.51 -44.95
N VAL A 4 -34.34 25.33 -44.98
CA VAL A 4 -35.15 25.07 -43.77
C VAL A 4 -34.83 23.68 -43.21
N THR A 5 -34.75 22.66 -44.06
CA THR A 5 -34.35 21.30 -43.65
C THR A 5 -32.93 21.26 -43.09
N ARG A 6 -31.97 21.98 -43.70
CA ARG A 6 -30.60 22.10 -43.16
C ARG A 6 -30.54 22.79 -41.79
N GLN A 7 -31.35 23.82 -41.58
CA GLN A 7 -31.41 24.49 -40.27
C GLN A 7 -31.99 23.57 -39.19
N ILE A 8 -33.05 22.82 -39.50
CA ILE A 8 -33.62 21.82 -38.58
C ILE A 8 -32.59 20.74 -38.22
N ILE A 9 -31.89 20.17 -39.22
CA ILE A 9 -30.85 19.16 -38.99
C ILE A 9 -29.71 19.72 -38.14
N THR A 10 -29.29 20.97 -38.38
CA THR A 10 -28.21 21.62 -37.63
C THR A 10 -28.61 21.87 -36.18
N ALA A 11 -29.86 22.29 -35.93
CA ALA A 11 -30.39 22.47 -34.59
C ALA A 11 -30.43 21.15 -33.81
N ILE A 12 -30.94 20.07 -34.43
CA ILE A 12 -30.98 18.74 -33.81
C ILE A 12 -29.55 18.23 -33.55
N LYS A 13 -28.65 18.34 -34.53
CA LYS A 13 -27.24 17.94 -34.37
C LYS A 13 -26.52 18.73 -33.28
N THR A 14 -26.87 20.01 -33.10
CA THR A 14 -26.27 20.86 -32.06
C THR A 14 -26.84 20.53 -30.69
N ALA A 15 -28.15 20.31 -30.57
CA ALA A 15 -28.81 19.94 -29.33
C ALA A 15 -28.39 18.54 -28.83
N THR A 16 -28.16 17.60 -29.77
CA THR A 16 -27.65 16.25 -29.46
C THR A 16 -26.12 16.18 -29.41
N ARG A 17 -25.41 17.32 -29.58
CA ARG A 17 -23.95 17.36 -29.53
C ARG A 17 -23.49 17.26 -28.08
N GLN A 18 -23.26 16.03 -27.64
CA GLN A 18 -22.81 15.66 -26.30
C GLN A 18 -21.37 16.10 -25.96
N LYS A 19 -20.81 17.11 -26.65
CA LYS A 19 -19.40 17.54 -26.50
C LYS A 19 -19.07 18.08 -25.10
N HIS A 20 -20.09 18.54 -24.37
CA HIS A 20 -19.95 19.10 -23.03
C HIS A 20 -20.38 18.14 -21.93
N ILE A 21 -20.83 16.91 -22.26
CA ILE A 21 -21.25 15.94 -21.24
C ILE A 21 -20.13 15.69 -20.22
N PRO A 22 -18.88 15.38 -20.60
CA PRO A 22 -17.82 15.18 -19.63
C PRO A 22 -17.53 16.39 -18.73
N LEU A 23 -17.74 17.62 -19.24
CA LEU A 23 -17.56 18.87 -18.49
C LEU A 23 -18.74 19.15 -17.54
N ASN A 24 -19.95 18.73 -17.89
CA ASN A 24 -21.16 19.01 -17.12
C ASN A 24 -21.51 17.91 -16.11
N THR A 25 -21.03 16.68 -16.33
CA THR A 25 -21.27 15.53 -15.45
C THR A 25 -20.01 15.08 -14.73
N TYR A 26 -18.95 15.89 -14.69
CA TYR A 26 -17.78 15.55 -13.91
C TYR A 26 -18.12 15.51 -12.42
N ILE A 27 -17.59 14.51 -11.72
CA ILE A 27 -17.63 14.42 -10.27
C ILE A 27 -16.25 14.85 -9.79
N SER A 28 -16.16 16.04 -9.20
CA SER A 28 -14.90 16.53 -8.65
C SER A 28 -14.55 15.75 -7.39
N LEU A 29 -13.36 15.12 -7.37
CA LEU A 29 -12.83 14.49 -6.18
C LEU A 29 -12.44 15.50 -5.08
N SER A 30 -12.23 16.77 -5.45
CA SER A 30 -11.84 17.86 -4.54
C SER A 30 -13.03 18.68 -4.04
N LYS A 31 -14.27 18.37 -4.49
CA LYS A 31 -15.46 19.05 -3.98
C LYS A 31 -15.79 18.49 -2.58
N PRO A 32 -16.07 19.36 -1.59
CA PRO A 32 -16.51 18.92 -0.28
C PRO A 32 -17.83 18.14 -0.39
N ILE A 33 -17.93 17.04 0.38
CA ILE A 33 -19.09 16.13 0.34
C ILE A 33 -20.31 16.76 1.02
N TYR A 34 -20.08 17.64 1.97
CA TYR A 34 -21.11 18.32 2.77
C TYR A 34 -21.10 19.82 2.48
N GLU A 35 -22.30 20.44 2.42
CA GLU A 35 -22.46 21.88 2.13
C GLU A 35 -22.11 22.79 3.33
N GLU A 36 -22.04 22.24 4.54
CA GLU A 36 -21.64 22.96 5.76
C GLU A 36 -20.11 22.85 5.96
N GLU A 37 -19.35 23.88 5.54
CA GLU A 37 -17.92 24.14 5.86
C GLU A 37 -17.06 22.90 6.19
N SER A 38 -17.18 21.82 5.41
CA SER A 38 -16.47 20.58 5.67
C SER A 38 -15.30 20.49 4.70
N ASP A 39 -14.08 20.45 5.21
CA ASP A 39 -12.87 20.21 4.40
C ASP A 39 -12.80 18.79 3.83
N ARG A 40 -13.79 17.93 4.12
CA ARG A 40 -13.78 16.53 3.73
C ARG A 40 -14.27 16.35 2.29
N THR A 41 -13.36 15.98 1.41
CA THR A 41 -13.59 15.78 -0.02
C THR A 41 -13.84 14.30 -0.36
N LEU A 42 -14.38 14.03 -1.55
CA LEU A 42 -14.53 12.66 -2.04
C LEU A 42 -13.18 11.92 -2.07
N LEU A 43 -12.08 12.63 -2.35
CA LEU A 43 -10.72 12.08 -2.30
C LEU A 43 -10.38 11.51 -0.92
N ASP A 44 -10.79 12.19 0.17
CA ASP A 44 -10.52 11.76 1.55
C ASP A 44 -11.32 10.53 1.98
N THR A 45 -12.36 10.18 1.21
CA THR A 45 -13.20 9.01 1.46
C THR A 45 -12.73 7.79 0.65
N VAL A 46 -11.94 8.01 -0.40
CA VAL A 46 -11.29 6.94 -1.15
C VAL A 46 -10.01 6.53 -0.40
N VAL A 47 -10.21 5.76 0.68
CA VAL A 47 -9.20 5.26 1.64
C VAL A 47 -8.02 4.49 0.98
N GLY A 48 -8.02 4.26 -0.33
CA GLY A 48 -6.99 3.49 -1.03
C GLY A 48 -5.87 4.31 -1.70
N ILE A 49 -5.96 5.65 -1.71
CA ILE A 49 -5.01 6.51 -2.43
C ILE A 49 -4.32 7.42 -1.42
N THR A 50 -3.73 6.85 -0.38
CA THR A 50 -2.51 7.44 0.16
C THR A 50 -1.42 7.20 -0.89
N ILE A 51 -1.43 8.01 -1.97
CA ILE A 51 -0.23 8.17 -2.80
C ILE A 51 0.78 8.84 -1.86
N THR A 52 1.46 8.00 -1.09
CA THR A 52 2.80 8.29 -0.64
C THR A 52 3.56 8.54 -1.92
N ASP A 53 4.16 9.72 -1.97
CA ASP A 53 4.96 10.19 -3.08
C ASP A 53 5.77 9.03 -3.72
N PRO A 54 5.78 8.87 -5.06
CA PRO A 54 6.39 7.72 -5.70
C PRO A 54 7.88 7.56 -5.37
N GLU A 55 8.59 8.66 -5.10
CA GLU A 55 9.96 8.62 -4.59
C GLU A 55 10.00 7.96 -3.21
N SER A 56 9.14 8.36 -2.28
CA SER A 56 9.00 7.75 -0.94
C SER A 56 8.67 6.26 -1.00
N LEU A 57 7.82 5.83 -1.95
CA LEU A 57 7.52 4.41 -2.17
C LEU A 57 8.73 3.62 -2.67
N VAL A 58 9.52 4.20 -3.58
CA VAL A 58 10.74 3.56 -4.09
C VAL A 58 11.80 3.48 -3.00
N ILE A 59 12.02 4.56 -2.26
CA ILE A 59 12.95 4.61 -1.12
C ILE A 59 12.55 3.58 -0.07
N GLY A 60 11.27 3.52 0.33
CA GLY A 60 10.79 2.54 1.31
C GLY A 60 11.02 1.10 0.85
N LYS A 61 10.82 0.79 -0.44
CA LYS A 61 11.13 -0.54 -0.99
C LYS A 61 12.63 -0.86 -0.96
N GLU A 62 13.49 0.12 -1.22
CA GLU A 62 14.94 -0.07 -1.14
C GLU A 62 15.42 -0.27 0.29
N GLU A 63 14.86 0.46 1.25
CA GLU A 63 15.18 0.31 2.68
C GLU A 63 14.80 -1.08 3.18
N VAL A 64 13.60 -1.56 2.87
CA VAL A 64 13.17 -2.92 3.21
C VAL A 64 14.13 -3.96 2.62
N LYS A 65 14.50 -3.83 1.34
CA LYS A 65 15.47 -4.75 0.72
C LYS A 65 16.86 -4.70 1.35
N LYS A 66 17.33 -3.51 1.74
CA LYS A 66 18.61 -3.35 2.44
C LYS A 66 18.57 -4.06 3.79
N ILE A 67 17.48 -3.90 4.54
CA ILE A 67 17.28 -4.58 5.82
C ILE A 67 17.23 -6.10 5.60
N GLU A 68 16.42 -6.60 4.67
CA GLU A 68 16.35 -8.04 4.35
C GLU A 68 17.72 -8.62 3.98
N SER A 69 18.51 -7.92 3.16
CA SER A 69 19.85 -8.36 2.80
C SER A 69 20.79 -8.40 4.01
N ALA A 70 20.71 -7.42 4.90
CA ALA A 70 21.51 -7.39 6.13
C ALA A 70 21.13 -8.55 7.06
N ILE A 71 19.82 -8.80 7.24
CA ILE A 71 19.29 -9.89 8.04
C ILE A 71 19.78 -11.24 7.51
N ASN A 72 19.64 -11.48 6.20
CA ASN A 72 20.10 -12.72 5.55
C ASN A 72 21.62 -12.93 5.67
N SER A 73 22.41 -11.86 5.70
CA SER A 73 23.88 -11.98 5.82
C SER A 73 24.37 -12.29 7.24
N VAL A 74 23.56 -12.02 8.28
CA VAL A 74 23.98 -12.11 9.69
C VAL A 74 23.33 -13.27 10.43
N LEU A 75 22.10 -13.63 10.07
CA LEU A 75 21.40 -14.77 10.65
C LEU A 75 21.88 -16.08 10.03
N SER A 76 21.96 -17.12 10.86
CA SER A 76 22.10 -18.51 10.38
C SER A 76 20.78 -18.99 9.76
N GLU A 77 20.82 -20.00 8.89
CA GLU A 77 19.61 -20.60 8.28
C GLU A 77 18.54 -20.94 9.33
N LEU A 78 18.93 -21.59 10.43
CA LEU A 78 18.02 -21.92 11.54
C LEU A 78 17.45 -20.66 12.22
N GLU A 79 18.26 -19.62 12.39
CA GLU A 79 17.81 -18.39 13.03
C GLU A 79 16.83 -17.62 12.14
N LEU A 80 17.02 -17.68 10.83
CA LEU A 80 16.13 -17.09 9.84
C LEU A 80 14.79 -17.84 9.80
N GLU A 81 14.82 -19.16 9.82
CA GLU A 81 13.61 -20.00 9.81
C GLU A 81 12.77 -19.82 11.08
N VAL A 82 13.42 -19.72 12.23
CA VAL A 82 12.78 -19.38 13.51
C VAL A 82 12.19 -17.96 13.46
N LEU A 83 12.92 -16.97 12.92
CA LEU A 83 12.44 -15.60 12.81
C LEU A 83 11.21 -15.50 11.88
N ASN A 84 11.24 -16.15 10.71
CA ASN A 84 10.11 -16.15 9.78
C ASN A 84 8.86 -16.75 10.42
N SER A 85 9.01 -17.91 11.08
CA SER A 85 7.90 -18.56 11.77
C SER A 85 7.32 -17.71 12.91
N TYR A 86 8.17 -16.93 13.59
CA TYR A 86 7.75 -15.97 14.61
C TYR A 86 7.02 -14.76 14.00
N LEU A 87 7.49 -14.24 12.86
CA LEU A 87 6.83 -13.15 12.13
C LEU A 87 5.47 -13.57 11.56
N ASP A 88 5.30 -14.85 11.22
CA ASP A 88 4.01 -15.44 10.85
C ASP A 88 3.03 -15.57 12.04
N GLY A 89 3.47 -15.22 13.26
CA GLY A 89 2.63 -15.21 14.46
C GLY A 89 2.52 -16.57 15.17
N LYS A 90 3.36 -17.55 14.83
CA LYS A 90 3.38 -18.85 15.52
C LYS A 90 3.94 -18.73 16.94
N SER A 91 3.40 -19.53 17.86
CA SER A 91 3.91 -19.63 19.23
C SER A 91 5.23 -20.41 19.29
N TYR A 92 6.00 -20.21 20.36
CA TYR A 92 7.27 -20.92 20.56
C TYR A 92 7.15 -22.45 20.55
N GLN A 93 6.01 -22.99 20.99
CA GLN A 93 5.75 -24.43 20.99
C GLN A 93 5.44 -24.95 19.59
N GLU A 94 4.71 -24.19 18.78
CA GLU A 94 4.43 -24.56 17.39
C GLU A 94 5.71 -24.53 16.55
N ILE A 95 6.54 -23.51 16.72
CA ILE A 95 7.85 -23.42 16.04
C ILE A 95 8.77 -24.57 16.45
N ALA A 96 8.74 -24.96 17.73
CA ALA A 96 9.49 -26.10 18.24
C ALA A 96 9.06 -27.43 17.61
N CYS A 97 7.74 -27.64 17.46
CA CYS A 97 7.19 -28.80 16.75
C CYS A 97 7.56 -28.81 15.26
N ASP A 98 7.44 -27.66 14.58
CA ASP A 98 7.71 -27.54 13.14
C ASP A 98 9.19 -27.83 12.80
N LEU A 99 10.11 -27.40 13.66
CA LEU A 99 11.56 -27.56 13.46
C LEU A 99 12.15 -28.82 14.11
N ASP A 100 11.31 -29.63 14.76
CA ASP A 100 11.71 -30.79 15.57
C ASP A 100 12.81 -30.44 16.60
N ARG A 101 12.56 -29.38 17.37
CA ARG A 101 13.48 -28.85 18.39
C ARG A 101 12.76 -28.59 19.71
N GLU A 102 13.55 -28.46 20.77
CA GLU A 102 13.02 -28.03 22.06
C GLU A 102 12.64 -26.54 22.04
N ALA A 103 11.55 -26.17 22.72
CA ALA A 103 11.12 -24.78 22.88
C ALA A 103 12.23 -23.87 23.45
N LYS A 104 13.09 -24.40 24.31
CA LYS A 104 14.26 -23.69 24.84
C LYS A 104 15.30 -23.36 23.75
N SER A 105 15.45 -24.20 22.73
CA SER A 105 16.33 -23.93 21.59
C SER A 105 15.78 -22.79 20.73
N ILE A 106 14.45 -22.72 20.55
CA ILE A 106 13.77 -21.65 19.82
C ILE A 106 13.94 -20.31 20.55
N ASP A 107 13.73 -20.27 21.86
CA ASP A 107 13.95 -19.07 22.69
C ASP A 107 15.41 -18.59 22.58
N ASN A 108 16.38 -19.51 22.73
CA ASN A 108 17.80 -19.18 22.56
C ASN A 108 18.12 -18.65 21.15
N ALA A 109 17.47 -19.18 20.10
CA ALA A 109 17.64 -18.69 18.74
C ALA A 109 17.07 -17.28 18.57
N LEU A 110 15.86 -17.00 19.05
CA LEU A 110 15.25 -15.67 19.03
C LEU A 110 16.07 -14.66 19.83
N GLN A 111 16.64 -15.07 20.96
CA GLN A 111 17.50 -14.20 21.75
C GLN A 111 18.79 -13.83 21.01
N ARG A 112 19.38 -14.78 20.26
CA ARG A 112 20.53 -14.50 19.38
C ARG A 112 20.15 -13.62 18.21
N VAL A 113 19.01 -13.89 17.56
CA VAL A 113 18.44 -13.06 16.49
C VAL A 113 18.31 -11.62 16.96
N LYS A 114 17.66 -11.39 18.12
CA LYS A 114 17.49 -10.05 18.70
C LYS A 114 18.83 -9.32 18.87
N ARG A 115 19.83 -9.96 19.50
CA ARG A 115 21.15 -9.35 19.69
C ARG A 115 21.88 -9.06 18.39
N LYS A 116 21.71 -9.92 17.38
CA LYS A 116 22.31 -9.73 16.04
C LYS A 116 21.65 -8.56 15.31
N LEU A 117 20.32 -8.49 15.34
CA LEU A 117 19.55 -7.40 14.73
C LEU A 117 19.84 -6.05 15.38
N GLU A 118 19.89 -5.99 16.72
CA GLU A 118 20.27 -4.77 17.46
C GLU A 118 21.64 -4.23 17.00
N LYS A 119 22.62 -5.11 16.78
CA LYS A 119 23.95 -4.73 16.29
C LYS A 119 23.94 -4.29 14.82
N CYS A 120 23.14 -4.92 13.97
CA CYS A 120 23.11 -4.62 12.53
C CYS A 120 22.37 -3.33 12.23
N LEU A 121 21.27 -3.09 12.93
CA LEU A 121 20.42 -1.92 12.72
C LEU A 121 20.93 -0.70 13.48
N ASN A 122 21.98 -0.86 14.30
CA ASN A 122 22.63 0.21 15.07
C ASN A 122 21.62 1.10 15.81
N ILE A 123 20.54 0.48 16.30
CA ILE A 123 19.48 1.13 17.08
C ILE A 123 20.11 1.44 18.44
N LYS A 124 20.63 2.66 18.58
CA LYS A 124 20.96 3.26 19.88
C LYS A 124 19.73 3.91 20.48
#